data_AF-A0A958PQQ7-F1
#
_entry.id   AF-A0A958PQQ7-F1
#
_cell.length_a   1.000
_cell.length_b   1.000
_cell.length_c   1.000
_cell.angle_alpha   90.00
_cell.angle_beta   90.00
_cell.angle_gamma   90.00
#
_symmetry.space_group_name_H-M   'P 1'
#
loop_
_entity.id
_entity.type
_entity.pdbx_description
1 polymer ?
#
loop_
_entity_poly.entity_id
_entity_poly.type
_entity_poly.pdbx_seq_one_letter_code
_entity_poly.pdbx_strand_id
1 'polypeptide(L)'
;MSYLESIDHKLFQLINQAWSHPIGDQFFPFISNLSNQFWFTRIFLPLLFAFWIYLEKKKAVKTIAILLLAAGLSDFIGYHLLKEKIGRIRPNNHPQVSAVLRLPHSPQSGSFP
;
A
#
# COMPACT_ATOMS: atom_id res chain seq x y z
N MET A 1 7.25 18.12 -19.81
CA MET A 1 7.32 17.50 -18.48
C MET A 1 7.65 18.56 -17.47
N SER A 2 6.90 18.63 -16.37
CA SER A 2 7.24 19.54 -15.27
C SER A 2 8.54 19.09 -14.60
N TYR A 3 9.27 20.01 -13.97
CA TYR A 3 10.52 19.67 -13.26
C TYR A 3 10.31 18.56 -12.22
N LEU A 4 9.20 18.64 -11.46
CA LEU A 4 8.82 17.65 -10.44
C LEU A 4 8.56 16.26 -11.03
N GLU A 5 7.83 16.18 -12.14
CA GLU A 5 7.55 14.93 -12.85
C GLU A 5 8.83 14.25 -13.35
N SER A 6 9.80 15.04 -13.82
CA SER A 6 11.10 14.50 -14.26
C SER A 6 11.91 13.90 -13.10
N ILE A 7 11.81 14.49 -11.91
CA ILE A 7 12.44 13.96 -10.70
C ILE A 7 11.75 12.67 -10.27
N ASP A 8 10.42 12.66 -10.25
CA ASP A 8 9.62 11.48 -9.89
C ASP A 8 9.97 10.28 -10.78
N HIS A 9 10.02 10.47 -12.10
CA HIS A 9 10.40 9.41 -13.04
C HIS A 9 11.85 8.93 -12.85
N LYS A 10 12.80 9.83 -12.61
CA LYS A 10 14.19 9.45 -12.36
C LYS A 10 14.33 8.66 -11.05
N LEU A 11 13.66 9.10 -9.99
CA LEU A 11 13.65 8.41 -8.71
C LEU A 11 13.04 7.02 -8.85
N PHE A 12 11.93 6.90 -9.58
CA PHE A 12 11.29 5.62 -9.85
C PHE A 12 12.23 4.66 -10.60
N GLN A 13 12.88 5.10 -11.67
CA GLN A 13 13.82 4.28 -12.42
C GLN A 13 15.00 3.83 -11.57
N LEU A 14 15.52 4.73 -10.72
CA LEU A 14 16.64 4.44 -9.84
C LEU A 14 16.27 3.34 -8.82
N ILE A 15 15.10 3.43 -8.20
CA ILE A 15 14.63 2.42 -7.23
C ILE A 15 14.26 1.10 -7.94
N ASN A 16 13.51 1.18 -9.03
CA ASN A 16 12.94 -0.01 -9.69
C ASN A 16 13.97 -0.79 -10.51
N GLN A 17 15.01 -0.13 -11.04
CA GLN A 17 16.02 -0.76 -11.90
C GLN A 17 17.37 -0.83 -11.19
N ALA A 18 17.95 0.31 -10.79
CA ALA A 18 19.33 0.37 -10.31
C ALA A 18 19.52 -0.21 -8.88
N TRP A 19 18.54 -0.01 -7.99
CA TRP A 19 18.58 -0.53 -6.62
C TRP A 19 17.86 -1.87 -6.44
N SER A 20 17.54 -2.55 -7.54
CA SER A 20 16.95 -3.89 -7.47
C SER A 20 17.96 -4.89 -6.90
N HIS A 21 17.50 -5.75 -5.99
CA HIS A 21 18.33 -6.78 -5.36
C HIS A 21 17.49 -8.05 -5.16
N PRO A 22 18.01 -9.27 -5.41
CA PRO A 22 17.24 -10.51 -5.32
C PRO A 22 16.49 -10.72 -4.00
N ILE A 23 17.11 -10.32 -2.89
CA ILE A 23 16.48 -10.38 -1.56
C ILE A 23 15.28 -9.42 -1.47
N GLY A 24 15.43 -8.17 -1.92
CA GLY A 24 14.34 -7.19 -1.91
C GLY A 24 13.19 -7.61 -2.83
N ASP A 25 13.54 -8.15 -4.00
CA ASP A 25 12.59 -8.63 -5.00
C ASP A 25 11.73 -9.80 -4.50
N GLN A 26 12.18 -10.56 -3.49
CA GLN A 26 11.39 -11.60 -2.82
C GLN A 26 10.66 -11.07 -1.58
N PHE A 27 11.32 -10.22 -0.80
CA PHE A 27 10.81 -9.70 0.47
C PHE A 27 9.60 -8.77 0.29
N PHE A 28 9.65 -7.80 -0.62
CA PHE A 28 8.56 -6.85 -0.81
C PHE A 28 7.28 -7.50 -1.34
N PRO A 29 7.32 -8.42 -2.33
CA PRO A 29 6.13 -9.17 -2.72
C PRO A 29 5.61 -10.08 -1.62
N PHE A 30 6.48 -10.69 -0.82
CA PHE A 30 6.06 -11.53 0.31
C PHE A 30 5.19 -10.73 1.30
N ILE A 31 5.67 -9.56 1.74
CA ILE A 31 4.90 -8.68 2.64
C ILE A 31 3.62 -8.18 1.97
N SER A 32 3.70 -7.79 0.70
CA SER A 32 2.55 -7.28 -0.05
C SER A 32 1.45 -8.33 -0.23
N ASN A 33 1.83 -9.61 -0.38
CA ASN A 33 0.87 -10.71 -0.48
C ASN A 33 0.32 -11.15 0.88
N LEU A 34 1.03 -10.88 1.99
CA LEU A 34 0.61 -11.27 3.33
C LEU A 34 -0.76 -10.70 3.71
N SER A 35 -1.06 -9.45 3.32
CA SER A 35 -2.37 -8.82 3.56
C SER A 35 -3.53 -9.49 2.80
N ASN A 36 -3.23 -10.17 1.69
CA ASN A 36 -4.22 -10.92 0.91
C ASN A 36 -4.40 -12.37 1.41
N GLN A 37 -3.51 -12.85 2.28
CA GLN A 37 -3.60 -14.21 2.79
C GLN A 37 -4.73 -14.34 3.81
N PHE A 38 -5.63 -15.29 3.56
CA PHE A 38 -6.81 -15.52 4.40
C PHE A 38 -6.44 -15.73 5.88
N TRP A 39 -5.43 -16.55 6.16
CA TRP A 39 -5.01 -16.83 7.53
C TRP A 39 -4.53 -15.57 8.26
N PHE A 40 -3.83 -14.67 7.57
CA PHE A 40 -3.29 -13.46 8.19
C PHE A 40 -4.41 -12.48 8.54
N THR A 41 -5.25 -12.15 7.55
CA THR A 41 -6.28 -11.12 7.70
C THR A 41 -7.50 -11.59 8.47
N ARG A 42 -7.88 -12.88 8.37
CA ARG A 42 -9.08 -13.42 9.03
C ARG A 42 -8.83 -14.17 10.33
N ILE A 43 -7.58 -14.58 10.60
CA ILE A 43 -7.25 -15.35 11.82
C ILE A 43 -6.24 -14.59 12.67
N PHE A 44 -5.06 -14.29 12.14
CA PHE A 44 -3.97 -13.69 12.91
C PHE A 44 -4.31 -12.28 13.41
N LEU A 45 -4.78 -11.37 12.53
CA LEU A 45 -5.14 -10.00 12.91
C LEU A 45 -6.25 -9.95 13.98
N PRO A 46 -7.38 -10.68 13.82
CA PRO A 46 -8.42 -10.71 14.85
C PRO A 46 -7.94 -11.29 16.18
N LEU A 47 -7.11 -12.34 16.14
CA LEU A 47 -6.53 -12.93 17.35
C LEU A 47 -5.62 -11.93 18.07
N LEU A 48 -4.79 -11.20 17.34
CA LEU A 48 -3.92 -10.16 17.88
C LEU A 48 -4.74 -9.06 18.59
N PHE A 49 -5.80 -8.57 17.94
CA PHE A 49 -6.69 -7.58 18.56
C PHE A 49 -7.44 -8.15 19.77
N ALA A 50 -7.92 -9.39 19.70
CA ALA A 50 -8.57 -10.06 20.82
C ALA A 50 -7.63 -10.22 22.02
N PHE A 51 -6.38 -10.62 21.77
CA PHE A 51 -5.34 -10.73 22.80
C PHE A 51 -5.03 -9.37 23.43
N TRP A 52 -4.93 -8.31 22.62
CA TRP A 52 -4.71 -6.96 23.16
C TRP A 52 -5.89 -6.46 24.00
N ILE A 53 -7.13 -6.74 23.56
CA ILE A 53 -8.34 -6.45 24.34
C ILE A 53 -8.36 -7.25 25.64
N TYR A 54 -7.89 -8.50 25.65
CA TYR A 54 -7.80 -9.30 26.86
C TYR A 54 -6.85 -8.67 27.91
N LEU A 55 -5.70 -8.15 27.48
CA LEU A 55 -4.71 -7.53 28.36
C LEU A 55 -5.15 -6.14 28.88
N GLU A 56 -5.60 -5.26 27.98
CA GLU A 56 -5.79 -3.83 28.26
C GLU A 56 -7.28 -3.40 28.34
N LYS A 57 -8.20 -4.32 28.06
CA LYS A 57 -9.66 -4.17 28.21
C LYS A 57 -10.17 -2.89 27.54
N LYS A 58 -10.71 -1.96 28.35
CA LYS A 58 -11.34 -0.72 27.87
C LYS A 58 -10.35 0.21 27.14
N LYS A 59 -9.06 0.17 27.47
CA LYS A 59 -8.05 0.99 26.78
C LYS A 59 -7.83 0.50 25.36
N ALA A 60 -7.59 -0.80 25.19
CA ALA A 60 -7.45 -1.42 23.86
C ALA A 60 -8.67 -1.16 22.98
N VAL A 61 -9.89 -1.34 23.50
CA VAL A 61 -11.11 -1.08 22.72
C VAL A 61 -11.18 0.37 22.23
N LYS A 62 -10.88 1.36 23.08
CA LYS A 62 -10.85 2.77 22.67
C LYS A 62 -9.80 3.04 21.60
N THR A 63 -8.58 2.53 21.79
CA THR A 63 -7.48 2.72 20.83
C THR A 63 -7.78 2.07 19.49
N ILE A 64 -8.28 0.84 19.49
CA ILE A 64 -8.69 0.13 18.26
C ILE A 64 -9.81 0.90 17.56
N ALA A 65 -10.80 1.43 18.29
CA ALA A 65 -11.89 2.19 17.68
C ALA A 65 -11.38 3.47 16.99
N ILE A 66 -10.49 4.23 17.63
CA ILE A 66 -9.89 5.43 17.04
C ILE A 66 -9.03 5.05 15.83
N LEU A 67 -8.24 3.98 15.91
CA LEU A 67 -7.40 3.50 14.82
C LEU A 67 -8.25 3.12 13.60
N LEU A 68 -9.34 2.36 13.81
CA LEU A 68 -10.26 1.97 12.73
C LEU A 68 -10.94 3.18 12.11
N LEU A 69 -11.36 4.16 12.92
CA LEU A 69 -11.94 5.41 12.41
C LEU A 69 -10.92 6.22 11.59
N ALA A 70 -9.69 6.36 12.08
CA ALA A 70 -8.64 7.09 11.39
C ALA A 70 -8.27 6.41 10.06
N ALA A 71 -8.08 5.09 10.08
CA ALA A 71 -7.79 4.31 8.87
C ALA A 71 -8.94 4.39 7.87
N GLY A 72 -10.18 4.17 8.33
CA GLY A 72 -11.37 4.26 7.47
C GLY A 72 -11.58 5.65 6.87
N LEU A 73 -11.34 6.71 7.64
CA LEU A 73 -11.43 8.08 7.13
C LEU A 73 -10.31 8.40 6.13
N SER A 74 -9.09 7.92 6.39
CA SER A 74 -7.95 8.05 5.47
C SER A 74 -8.23 7.34 4.15
N ASP A 75 -8.75 6.12 4.18
CA ASP A 75 -9.14 5.37 2.98
C ASP A 75 -10.29 6.06 2.25
N PHE A 76 -11.31 6.55 2.97
CA PHE A 76 -12.41 7.26 2.36
C PHE A 76 -11.96 8.52 1.62
N ILE A 77 -11.17 9.38 2.28
CA ILE A 77 -10.70 10.62 1.67
C ILE A 77 -9.69 10.32 0.56
N GLY A 78 -8.70 9.47 0.81
CA GLY A 78 -7.65 9.18 -0.15
C GLY A 78 -8.15 8.39 -1.35
N TYR A 79 -8.69 7.20 -1.11
CA TYR A 79 -9.05 6.25 -2.15
C TYR A 79 -10.33 6.65 -2.89
N HIS A 80 -11.37 7.13 -2.19
CA HIS A 80 -12.65 7.42 -2.84
C HIS A 80 -12.75 8.87 -3.32
N LEU A 81 -12.25 9.86 -2.58
CA LEU A 81 -12.39 11.26 -2.98
C LEU A 81 -11.23 11.74 -3.87
N LEU A 82 -9.99 11.60 -3.40
CA LEU A 82 -8.84 12.21 -4.07
C LEU A 82 -8.42 11.45 -5.33
N LYS A 83 -8.37 10.12 -5.23
CA LYS A 83 -7.90 9.26 -6.31
C LYS A 83 -8.74 9.34 -7.58
N GLU A 84 -10.07 9.40 -7.42
CA GLU A 84 -11.00 9.54 -8.55
C GLU A 84 -10.89 10.92 -9.20
N LYS A 85 -10.70 11.98 -8.39
CA LYS A 85 -10.62 13.36 -8.90
C LYS A 85 -9.32 13.65 -9.66
N ILE A 86 -8.20 13.06 -9.23
CA ILE A 86 -6.89 13.38 -9.80
C ILE A 86 -6.54 12.48 -10.99
N GLY A 87 -6.97 11.21 -10.97
CA GLY A 87 -6.80 10.33 -12.14
C GLY A 87 -5.34 10.09 -12.55
N ARG A 88 -4.38 10.24 -11.62
CA ARG A 88 -2.94 10.08 -11.92
C ARG A 88 -2.66 8.66 -12.41
N ILE A 89 -1.97 8.55 -13.54
CA ILE A 89 -1.57 7.27 -14.15
C ILE A 89 -0.48 6.64 -13.28
N ARG A 90 -0.44 5.30 -13.18
CA ARG A 90 0.63 4.57 -12.50
C ARG A 90 1.85 4.39 -13.42
N PRO A 91 3.08 4.33 -12.89
CA PRO A 91 4.29 4.11 -13.70
C PRO A 91 4.26 2.85 -14.56
N ASN A 92 3.56 1.79 -14.14
CA ASN A 92 3.41 0.55 -14.92
C ASN A 92 2.56 0.71 -16.19
N ASN A 93 1.72 1.74 -16.24
CA ASN A 93 0.84 2.05 -17.37
C ASN A 93 1.35 3.29 -18.13
N HIS A 94 2.49 3.86 -17.74
CA HIS A 94 3.00 5.09 -18.34
C HIS A 94 3.86 4.78 -19.58
N PRO A 95 3.57 5.37 -20.75
CA PRO A 95 4.26 5.01 -22.00
C PRO A 95 5.75 5.38 -22.03
N GLN A 96 6.18 6.30 -21.16
CA GLN A 96 7.56 6.80 -21.12
C GLN A 96 8.42 6.15 -20.02
N VAL A 97 7.85 5.29 -19.17
CA VAL A 97 8.56 4.70 -18.03
C VAL A 97 8.37 3.18 -18.03
N SER A 98 9.47 2.44 -18.17
CA SER A 98 9.45 0.98 -18.08
C SER A 98 9.49 0.54 -16.62
N ALA A 99 8.37 -0.01 -16.14
CA ALA A 99 8.27 -0.60 -14.81
C ALA A 99 8.49 -2.11 -14.85
N VAL A 100 9.34 -2.61 -13.97
CA VAL A 100 9.51 -4.02 -13.74
C VAL A 100 8.59 -4.44 -12.58
N LEU A 101 7.61 -5.30 -12.88
CA LEU A 101 6.65 -5.81 -11.90
C LEU A 101 7.11 -7.15 -11.32
N ARG A 102 7.04 -7.26 -9.98
CA ARG A 102 7.31 -8.51 -9.23
C ARG A 102 6.04 -9.14 -8.66
N LEU A 103 4.87 -8.56 -8.96
CA LEU A 103 3.57 -9.04 -8.50
C LEU A 103 2.88 -9.85 -9.62
N PRO A 104 1.99 -10.80 -9.27
CA PRO A 104 1.24 -11.60 -10.26
C PRO A 104 0.24 -10.80 -11.09
N HIS A 105 -0.06 -9.56 -10.67
CA HIS A 105 -1.16 -8.74 -11.20
C HIS A 105 -0.71 -7.29 -11.34
N SER A 106 -1.19 -6.64 -12.38
CA SER A 106 -0.90 -5.23 -12.68
C SER A 106 -2.08 -4.35 -12.23
N PRO A 107 -1.90 -3.47 -11.23
CA PRO A 107 -2.99 -2.64 -10.75
C PRO A 107 -3.35 -1.55 -11.77
N GLN A 108 -4.64 -1.44 -12.10
CA GLN A 108 -5.18 -0.53 -13.14
C GLN A 108 -5.84 0.74 -12.58
N SER A 109 -6.05 0.84 -11.27
CA SER A 109 -6.62 2.04 -10.64
C SER A 109 -5.69 3.28 -10.72
N GLY A 110 -6.15 4.45 -10.27
CA GLY A 110 -5.30 5.63 -10.13
C GLY A 110 -4.09 5.37 -9.21
N SER A 111 -3.04 6.18 -9.32
CA SER A 111 -1.82 6.06 -8.50
C SER A 111 -1.79 6.95 -7.26
N PHE A 112 -2.79 7.83 -7.08
CA PHE A 112 -3.00 8.69 -5.91
C PHE A 112 -3.71 7.89 -4.77
N PRO A 113 -3.63 8.25 -3.48
CA PRO A 113 -3.97 9.54 -2.91
C PRO A 113 -2.80 10.52 -2.88
#